data_AF-A0A5Q2N378-F1
#
_entry.id   AF-A0A5Q2N378-F1
#
_cell.length_a   1.000
_cell.length_b   1.000
_cell.length_c   1.000
_cell.angle_alpha   90.00
_cell.angle_beta   90.00
_cell.angle_gamma   90.00
#
_symmetry.space_group_name_H-M   'P 1'
#
loop_
_entity.id
_entity.type
_entity.pdbx_description
1 polymer ?
#
loop_
_entity_poly.entity_id
_entity_poly.type
_entity_poly.pdbx_seq_one_letter_code
_entity_poly.pdbx_strand_id
1 'polypeptide(L)'
;MEKGGRRFYLVDGSILPEAILKTALANEMLAKGEVSKVSEAVEKVGLSRSAYYKYKDGVLPFQGNGRSHILSVRLLLEHQPGILSRVLHTVASVDGNILTINQSVPEKGLAPVLLVLDISRLSVVIPRLQEELKQLQGVRQVQLVADESSETNHQKEV
;
A
#
# COMPACT_ATOMS: atom_id res chain seq x y z
N MET A 1 -5.18 19.71 -34.00
CA MET A 1 -5.64 20.52 -32.86
C MET A 1 -4.94 19.99 -31.62
N GLU A 2 -4.07 20.80 -31.02
CA GLU A 2 -3.30 20.41 -29.84
C GLU A 2 -4.22 19.94 -28.70
N LYS A 3 -3.92 18.77 -28.13
CA LYS A 3 -4.51 18.35 -26.86
C LYS A 3 -3.97 19.29 -25.78
N GLY A 4 -4.68 20.40 -25.52
CA GLY A 4 -4.37 21.30 -24.43
C GLY A 4 -4.24 20.50 -23.13
N GLY A 5 -3.02 20.42 -22.60
CA GLY A 5 -2.73 19.63 -21.40
C GLY A 5 -3.59 20.10 -20.24
N ARG A 6 -4.34 19.18 -19.63
CA ARG A 6 -5.06 19.46 -18.39
C ARG A 6 -4.02 19.70 -17.30
N ARG A 7 -4.08 20.86 -16.63
CA ARG A 7 -3.28 21.18 -15.46
C ARG A 7 -4.06 20.81 -14.21
N PHE A 8 -3.41 20.09 -13.30
CA PHE A 8 -3.96 19.73 -12.00
C PHE A 8 -3.22 20.49 -10.90
N TYR A 9 -3.91 20.76 -9.80
CA TYR A 9 -3.38 21.46 -8.64
C TYR A 9 -3.66 20.63 -7.39
N LEU A 10 -2.70 20.59 -6.46
CA LEU A 10 -2.90 20.01 -5.13
C LEU A 10 -3.25 21.16 -4.18
N VAL A 11 -4.38 21.02 -3.51
CA VAL A 11 -4.97 22.07 -2.67
C VAL A 11 -5.47 21.48 -1.37
N ASP A 12 -5.50 22.30 -0.32
CA ASP A 12 -6.12 21.92 0.94
C ASP A 12 -7.64 21.76 0.75
N GLY A 13 -8.22 20.70 1.32
CA GLY A 13 -9.66 20.44 1.20
C GLY A 13 -10.54 21.53 1.81
N SER A 14 -10.04 22.27 2.81
CA SER A 14 -10.77 23.35 3.49
C SER A 14 -11.04 24.57 2.60
N ILE A 15 -10.22 24.77 1.55
CA ILE A 15 -10.41 25.88 0.61
C ILE A 15 -11.32 25.51 -0.56
N LEU A 16 -11.72 24.24 -0.67
CA LEU A 16 -12.56 23.78 -1.77
C LEU A 16 -14.02 24.21 -1.59
N PRO A 17 -14.68 24.70 -2.66
CA PRO A 17 -16.13 24.84 -2.66
C PRO A 17 -16.82 23.51 -2.33
N GLU A 18 -17.92 23.59 -1.59
CA GLU A 18 -18.68 22.43 -1.11
C GLU A 18 -19.05 21.44 -2.23
N ALA A 19 -19.41 21.95 -3.41
CA ALA A 19 -19.76 21.11 -4.56
C ALA A 19 -18.58 20.25 -5.06
N ILE A 20 -17.35 20.79 -5.03
CA ILE A 20 -16.13 20.06 -5.42
C ILE A 20 -15.78 19.03 -4.35
N LEU A 21 -15.87 19.41 -3.07
CA LEU A 21 -15.63 18.50 -1.94
C LEU A 21 -16.61 17.32 -1.95
N LYS A 22 -17.91 17.58 -2.11
CA LYS A 22 -18.93 16.54 -2.22
C LYS A 22 -18.75 15.66 -3.46
N THR A 23 -18.27 16.23 -4.57
CA THR A 23 -17.92 15.44 -5.75
C THR A 23 -16.74 14.50 -5.46
N ALA A 24 -15.73 14.95 -4.73
CA ALA A 24 -14.60 14.11 -4.32
C ALA A 24 -15.06 12.94 -3.46
N LEU A 25 -15.90 13.21 -2.45
CA LEU A 25 -16.48 12.18 -1.58
C LEU A 25 -17.32 11.17 -2.37
N ALA A 26 -18.19 11.63 -3.27
CA ALA A 26 -18.99 10.74 -4.10
C ALA A 26 -18.12 9.84 -5.00
N ASN A 27 -17.05 10.40 -5.60
CA ASN A 27 -16.09 9.64 -6.40
C ASN A 27 -15.31 8.62 -5.56
N GLU A 28 -14.97 8.95 -4.32
CA GLU A 28 -14.29 8.03 -3.39
C GLU A 28 -15.17 6.84 -3.01
N MET A 29 -16.44 7.07 -2.67
CA MET A 29 -17.41 6.01 -2.34
C MET A 29 -17.62 5.05 -3.52
N LEU A 30 -17.68 5.60 -4.75
CA LEU A 30 -17.78 4.81 -5.98
C LEU A 30 -16.50 3.99 -6.22
N ALA A 31 -15.32 4.59 -6.01
CA ALA A 31 -14.03 3.91 -6.20
C ALA A 31 -13.78 2.79 -5.20
N LYS A 32 -14.23 2.95 -3.94
CA LYS A 32 -14.16 1.91 -2.89
C LYS A 32 -15.22 0.82 -3.04
N GLY A 33 -16.21 1.00 -3.92
CA GLY A 33 -17.33 0.06 -4.08
C GLY A 33 -18.35 0.11 -2.93
N GLU A 34 -18.32 1.14 -2.07
CA GLU A 34 -19.31 1.35 -1.01
C GLU A 34 -20.71 1.64 -1.57
N VAL A 35 -20.76 2.13 -2.81
CA VAL A 35 -21.98 2.37 -3.59
C VAL A 35 -21.74 1.95 -5.03
N SER A 36 -22.77 1.39 -5.67
CA SER A 36 -22.68 0.87 -7.04
C SER A 36 -23.18 1.85 -8.09
N LYS A 37 -23.91 2.90 -7.68
CA LYS A 37 -24.57 3.85 -8.58
C LYS A 37 -24.26 5.29 -8.17
N VAL A 38 -24.00 6.13 -9.17
CA VAL A 38 -23.82 7.58 -8.98
C VAL A 38 -24.99 8.21 -8.24
N SER A 39 -26.22 7.77 -8.53
CA SER A 39 -27.42 8.28 -7.86
C SER A 39 -27.40 8.11 -6.35
N GLU A 40 -26.89 6.97 -5.88
CA GLU A 40 -26.77 6.66 -4.45
C GLU A 40 -25.64 7.49 -3.82
N ALA A 41 -24.51 7.62 -4.52
CA ALA A 41 -23.37 8.40 -4.07
C ALA A 41 -23.76 9.87 -3.84
N VAL A 42 -24.40 10.50 -4.83
CA VAL A 42 -24.77 11.93 -4.76
C VAL A 42 -25.87 12.19 -3.73
N GLU A 43 -26.76 11.23 -3.49
CA GLU A 43 -27.78 11.30 -2.43
C GLU A 43 -27.13 11.26 -1.04
N LYS A 44 -26.21 10.33 -0.79
CA LYS A 44 -25.50 10.20 0.50
C LYS A 44 -24.68 11.45 0.86
N VAL A 45 -24.08 12.12 -0.12
CA VAL A 45 -23.29 13.34 0.11
C VAL A 45 -24.11 14.63 0.00
N GLY A 46 -25.40 14.55 -0.30
CA GLY A 46 -26.27 15.73 -0.45
C GLY A 46 -25.84 16.65 -1.60
N LEU A 47 -25.58 16.09 -2.79
CA LEU A 47 -25.21 16.80 -4.01
C LEU A 47 -26.24 16.52 -5.12
N SER A 48 -26.58 17.53 -5.92
CA SER A 48 -27.45 17.29 -7.08
C SER A 48 -26.68 16.54 -8.19
N ARG A 49 -27.40 15.74 -9.00
CA ARG A 49 -26.79 15.04 -10.14
C ARG A 49 -26.12 16.01 -11.12
N SER A 50 -26.75 17.13 -11.42
CA SER A 50 -26.20 18.14 -12.33
C SER A 50 -24.92 18.78 -11.78
N ALA A 51 -24.85 19.05 -10.47
CA ALA A 51 -23.64 19.55 -9.83
C ALA A 51 -22.51 18.50 -9.86
N TYR A 52 -22.82 17.23 -9.61
CA TYR A 52 -21.85 16.14 -9.74
C TYR A 52 -21.27 16.05 -11.15
N TYR A 53 -22.12 15.98 -12.18
CA TYR A 53 -21.67 15.85 -13.57
C TYR A 53 -20.86 17.04 -14.08
N LYS A 54 -21.00 18.22 -13.45
CA LYS A 54 -20.19 19.40 -13.76
C LYS A 54 -18.72 19.23 -13.33
N TYR A 55 -18.45 18.49 -12.26
CA TYR A 55 -17.12 18.38 -11.66
C TYR A 55 -16.51 16.97 -11.73
N LYS A 56 -17.30 15.92 -12.00
CA LYS A 56 -16.89 14.50 -11.87
C LYS A 56 -15.57 14.14 -12.55
N ASP A 57 -15.30 14.73 -13.71
CA ASP A 57 -14.13 14.41 -14.54
C ASP A 57 -12.90 15.26 -14.19
N GLY A 58 -13.09 16.32 -13.40
CA GLY A 58 -12.02 17.20 -12.90
C GLY A 58 -11.62 16.91 -11.46
N VAL A 59 -12.45 16.18 -10.71
CA VAL A 59 -12.20 15.79 -9.32
C VAL A 59 -11.90 14.31 -9.28
N LEU A 60 -10.63 13.96 -9.43
CA LEU A 60 -10.21 12.58 -9.41
C LEU A 60 -10.05 12.14 -7.95
N PRO A 61 -10.51 10.92 -7.57
CA PRO A 61 -10.13 10.37 -6.28
C PRO A 61 -8.62 10.36 -6.23
N PHE A 62 -8.06 10.99 -5.19
CA PHE A 62 -6.64 10.84 -4.92
C PHE A 62 -6.46 9.41 -4.43
N GLN A 63 -6.27 8.50 -5.38
CA GLN A 63 -5.45 7.34 -5.15
C GLN A 63 -4.06 7.94 -5.00
N GLY A 64 -3.79 8.43 -3.79
CA GLY A 64 -2.41 8.60 -3.41
C GLY A 64 -1.76 7.31 -3.82
N ASN A 65 -0.60 7.41 -4.45
CA ASN A 65 0.40 6.39 -4.26
C ASN A 65 0.65 6.44 -2.74
N GLY A 66 -0.29 5.87 -1.95
CA GLY A 66 -0.09 5.54 -0.57
C GLY A 66 1.15 4.73 -0.70
N ARG A 67 2.25 5.28 -0.18
CA ARG A 67 3.56 4.64 -0.17
C ARG A 67 3.25 3.17 -0.04
N SER A 68 3.62 2.37 -1.04
CA SER A 68 3.46 0.94 -0.92
C SER A 68 4.26 0.62 0.33
N HIS A 69 3.57 0.51 1.46
CA HIS A 69 4.13 0.06 2.72
C HIS A 69 4.28 -1.45 2.59
N ILE A 70 4.73 -1.90 1.42
CA ILE A 70 4.83 -3.28 1.03
C ILE A 70 6.29 -3.63 1.09
N LEU A 71 6.59 -4.58 1.96
CA LEU A 71 7.93 -5.09 2.13
C LEU A 71 7.94 -6.56 1.71
N SER A 72 8.75 -6.87 0.70
CA SER A 72 9.04 -8.25 0.33
C SER A 72 10.22 -8.76 1.16
N VAL A 73 9.98 -9.79 1.97
CA VAL A 73 11.00 -10.45 2.78
C VAL A 73 11.29 -11.82 2.21
N ARG A 74 12.49 -12.00 1.65
CA ARG A 74 12.99 -13.28 1.19
C ARG A 74 13.82 -13.92 2.28
N LEU A 75 13.50 -15.17 2.59
CA LEU A 75 14.14 -15.96 3.63
C LEU A 75 14.60 -17.29 3.06
N LEU A 76 15.72 -17.80 3.58
CA LEU A 76 16.12 -19.18 3.38
C LEU A 76 16.11 -19.88 4.73
N LEU A 77 15.20 -20.83 4.92
CA LEU A 77 14.96 -21.50 6.19
C LEU A 77 15.50 -22.93 6.16
N GLU A 78 16.09 -23.41 7.25
CA GLU A 78 16.32 -24.84 7.45
C GLU A 78 15.01 -25.60 7.51
N HIS A 79 14.96 -26.78 6.92
CA HIS A 79 13.78 -27.64 7.01
C HIS A 79 13.68 -28.29 8.38
N GLN A 80 13.13 -27.53 9.33
CA GLN A 80 12.91 -27.95 10.72
C GLN A 80 11.49 -27.59 11.17
N PRO A 81 10.84 -28.42 11.98
CA PRO A 81 9.56 -28.10 12.56
C PRO A 81 9.58 -26.74 13.30
N GLY A 82 8.56 -25.92 13.02
CA GLY A 82 8.33 -24.66 13.74
C GLY A 82 9.16 -23.45 13.30
N ILE A 83 10.14 -23.58 12.40
CA ILE A 83 10.95 -22.42 11.95
C ILE A 83 10.10 -21.31 11.32
N LEU A 84 9.19 -21.66 10.40
CA LEU A 84 8.31 -20.69 9.77
C LEU A 84 7.41 -20.05 10.82
N SER A 85 6.88 -20.82 11.77
CA SER A 85 6.05 -20.27 12.86
C SER A 85 6.81 -19.23 13.69
N ARG A 86 8.10 -19.45 13.98
CA ARG A 86 8.93 -18.46 14.70
C ARG A 86 9.11 -17.19 13.88
N VAL A 87 9.38 -17.32 12.58
CA VAL A 87 9.45 -16.18 11.65
C VAL A 87 8.15 -15.36 11.66
N LEU A 88 7.00 -16.03 11.50
CA LEU A 88 5.70 -15.35 11.49
C LEU A 88 5.42 -14.65 12.82
N HIS A 89 5.80 -15.28 13.93
CA HIS A 89 5.67 -14.69 15.26
C HIS A 89 6.56 -13.44 15.43
N THR A 90 7.81 -13.48 14.98
CA THR A 90 8.70 -12.31 15.01
C THR A 90 8.12 -11.15 14.21
N VAL A 91 7.61 -11.39 13.00
CA VAL A 91 6.96 -10.34 12.20
C VAL A 91 5.73 -9.76 12.93
N ALA A 92 4.88 -10.62 13.50
CA ALA A 92 3.69 -10.19 14.24
C ALA A 92 4.04 -9.41 15.52
N SER A 93 5.15 -9.75 16.19
CA SER A 93 5.58 -9.10 17.44
C SER A 93 5.99 -7.64 17.26
N VAL A 94 6.25 -7.22 16.02
CA VAL A 94 6.58 -5.84 15.66
C VAL A 94 5.47 -5.17 14.83
N ASP A 95 4.23 -5.67 14.96
CA ASP A 95 3.04 -5.16 14.28
C ASP A 95 3.11 -5.21 12.74
N GLY A 96 3.94 -6.11 12.20
CA GLY A 96 4.00 -6.38 10.76
C GLY A 96 2.80 -7.22 10.32
N ASN A 97 2.04 -6.71 9.34
CA ASN A 97 0.87 -7.42 8.82
C ASN A 97 1.26 -8.27 7.60
N ILE A 98 1.09 -9.58 7.68
CA ILE A 98 1.48 -10.48 6.59
C ILE A 98 0.34 -10.58 5.58
N LEU A 99 0.61 -10.16 4.34
CA LEU A 99 -0.35 -10.23 3.24
C LEU A 99 -0.29 -11.58 2.52
N THR A 100 0.94 -12.06 2.27
CA THR A 100 1.17 -13.31 1.52
C THR A 100 2.34 -14.08 2.11
N ILE A 101 2.21 -15.41 2.13
CA ILE A 101 3.28 -16.36 2.45
C ILE A 101 3.42 -17.32 1.29
N ASN A 102 4.62 -17.43 0.73
CA ASN A 102 4.95 -18.41 -0.29
C ASN A 102 6.21 -19.17 0.15
N GLN A 103 6.06 -20.43 0.52
CA GLN A 103 7.17 -21.33 0.83
C GLN A 103 7.30 -22.38 -0.26
N SER A 104 8.50 -22.49 -0.83
CA SER A 104 8.82 -23.58 -1.76
C SER A 104 9.16 -24.86 -1.01
N VAL A 105 8.99 -25.99 -1.70
CA VAL A 105 9.39 -27.31 -1.18
C VAL A 105 10.87 -27.27 -0.80
N PRO A 106 11.27 -27.83 0.35
CA PRO A 106 12.67 -27.84 0.75
C PRO A 106 13.56 -28.58 -0.26
N GLU A 107 14.67 -27.95 -0.64
CA GLU A 107 15.74 -28.56 -1.44
C GLU A 107 17.02 -28.58 -0.61
N LYS A 108 17.68 -29.75 -0.51
CA LYS A 108 18.91 -29.94 0.29
C LYS A 108 18.76 -29.46 1.75
N GLY A 109 17.58 -29.67 2.33
CA GLY A 109 17.27 -29.28 3.71
C GLY A 109 17.01 -27.78 3.91
N LEU A 110 16.83 -27.02 2.82
CA LEU A 110 16.56 -25.58 2.87
C LEU A 110 15.27 -25.25 2.11
N ALA A 111 14.40 -24.46 2.72
CA ALA A 111 13.15 -23.99 2.15
C ALA A 111 13.21 -22.47 1.92
N PRO A 112 13.22 -22.02 0.65
CA PRO A 112 13.00 -20.61 0.33
C PRO A 112 11.59 -20.18 0.74
N VAL A 113 11.49 -18.99 1.35
CA VAL A 113 10.22 -18.36 1.71
C VAL A 113 10.21 -16.91 1.24
N LEU A 114 9.11 -16.50 0.62
CA LEU A 114 8.79 -15.10 0.34
C LEU A 114 7.59 -14.70 1.21
N LEU A 115 7.79 -13.67 2.03
CA LEU A 115 6.72 -12.98 2.74
C LEU A 115 6.49 -11.62 2.07
N VAL A 116 5.22 -11.24 1.93
CA VAL A 116 4.83 -9.88 1.56
C VAL A 116 4.13 -9.27 2.75
N LEU A 117 4.65 -8.14 3.24
CA LEU A 117 4.19 -7.49 4.46
C LEU A 117 3.62 -6.11 4.17
N ASP A 118 2.53 -5.74 4.84
CA ASP A 118 2.16 -4.35 5.06
C ASP A 118 2.86 -3.82 6.32
N ILE A 119 3.73 -2.83 6.14
CA ILE A 119 4.57 -2.19 7.14
C ILE A 119 4.03 -0.82 7.57
N SER A 120 2.78 -0.50 7.24
CA SER A 120 2.12 0.76 7.63
C SER A 120 2.06 0.96 9.15
N ARG A 121 2.08 -0.14 9.92
CA ARG A 121 1.98 -0.16 11.39
C ARG A 121 3.22 -0.72 12.09
N LEU A 122 4.29 -0.96 11.34
CA LEU A 122 5.49 -1.60 11.88
C LEU A 122 6.02 -0.77 13.07
N SER A 123 6.13 -1.39 14.25
CA SER A 123 6.56 -0.71 15.47
C SER A 123 8.07 -0.57 15.60
N VAL A 124 8.82 -1.17 14.67
CA VAL A 124 10.28 -1.06 14.55
C VAL A 124 10.69 -0.60 13.15
N VAL A 125 11.93 -0.11 13.01
CA VAL A 125 12.51 0.20 11.69
C VAL A 125 12.90 -1.08 10.93
N ILE A 126 12.88 -1.03 9.59
CA ILE A 126 13.20 -2.17 8.71
C ILE A 126 14.52 -2.87 9.07
N PRO A 127 15.65 -2.17 9.34
CA PRO A 127 16.89 -2.83 9.73
C PRO A 127 16.79 -3.64 11.02
N ARG A 128 15.93 -3.21 11.96
CA ARG A 128 15.70 -3.92 13.22
C ARG A 128 14.93 -5.22 12.98
N LEU A 129 13.88 -5.19 12.17
CA LEU A 129 13.15 -6.39 11.74
C LEU A 129 14.08 -7.38 11.03
N GLN A 130 14.95 -6.90 10.14
CA GLN A 130 15.92 -7.74 9.44
C GLN A 130 16.86 -8.45 10.42
N GLU A 131 17.36 -7.72 11.43
CA GLU A 131 18.26 -8.28 12.43
C GLU A 131 17.56 -9.34 13.30
N GLU A 132 16.33 -9.06 13.77
CA GLU A 132 15.56 -10.03 14.57
C GLU A 132 15.27 -11.31 13.79
N LEU A 133 14.97 -11.21 12.49
CA LEU A 133 14.80 -12.38 11.62
C LEU A 133 16.11 -13.16 11.43
N LYS A 134 17.25 -12.48 11.30
CA LYS A 134 18.57 -13.14 11.15
C LYS A 134 18.99 -13.89 12.41
N GLN A 135 18.57 -13.44 13.59
CA GLN A 135 18.92 -14.05 14.88
C GLN A 135 18.13 -15.34 15.16
N LEU A 136 17.07 -15.63 14.42
CA LEU A 136 16.31 -16.87 14.58
C LEU A 136 17.14 -18.09 14.15
N GLN A 137 17.36 -19.01 15.09
CA GLN A 137 17.99 -20.29 14.79
C GLN A 137 17.20 -21.05 13.72
N GLY A 138 17.89 -21.39 12.62
CA GLY A 138 17.33 -22.03 11.43
C GLY A 138 17.07 -21.07 10.27
N VAL A 139 17.27 -19.75 10.43
CA VAL A 139 17.27 -18.79 9.32
C VAL A 139 18.69 -18.69 8.76
N ARG A 140 18.86 -18.98 7.48
CA ARG A 140 20.18 -18.95 6.78
C ARG A 140 20.41 -17.67 5.99
N GLN A 141 19.35 -17.06 5.49
CA GLN A 141 19.43 -15.81 4.75
C GLN A 141 18.17 -14.99 4.97
N VAL A 142 18.35 -13.67 5.01
CA VAL A 142 17.28 -12.68 5.09
C VAL A 142 17.60 -11.53 4.13
N GLN A 143 16.76 -11.33 3.12
CA GLN A 143 16.83 -10.21 2.19
C GLN A 143 15.50 -9.47 2.20
N LEU A 144 15.55 -8.17 2.48
CA LEU A 144 14.39 -7.29 2.48
C LEU A 144 14.46 -6.43 1.22
N VAL A 145 13.37 -6.37 0.48
CA VAL A 145 13.20 -5.51 -0.70
C VAL A 145 11.93 -4.71 -0.46
N ALA A 146 12.10 -3.41 -0.20
CA ALA A 146 10.99 -2.48 -0.26
C ALA A 146 10.61 -2.31 -1.73
N ASP A 147 9.32 -2.21 -2.03
CA ASP A 147 8.88 -1.94 -3.40
C ASP A 147 9.28 -0.48 -3.75
N GLU A 148 10.38 -0.32 -4.49
CA GLU A 148 10.96 0.96 -4.95
C GLU A 148 10.12 1.64 -6.05
N SER A 149 8.79 1.61 -5.96
CA SER A 149 7.95 2.53 -6.75
C SER A 149 8.04 3.99 -6.24
N SER A 150 9.00 4.29 -5.35
CA SER A 150 9.22 5.59 -4.71
C SER A 150 10.63 6.19 -4.88
N GLU A 151 11.54 5.59 -5.67
CA GLU A 151 12.85 6.18 -5.98
C GLU A 151 12.99 6.53 -7.47
N THR A 152 12.26 7.54 -7.93
CA THR A 152 12.70 8.34 -9.09
C THR A 152 12.15 9.77 -8.95
N ASN A 153 12.77 10.60 -8.11
CA ASN A 153 13.19 11.97 -8.49
C ASN A 153 13.90 12.67 -7.31
N HIS A 154 15.18 12.37 -7.08
CA HIS A 154 16.08 13.29 -6.37
C HIS A 154 17.50 13.11 -6.87
N GLN A 155 17.70 13.39 -8.16
CA GLN A 155 19.00 13.69 -8.74
C GLN A 155 18.77 14.43 -10.07
N LYS A 156 18.52 15.74 -9.95
CA LYS A 156 18.83 16.78 -10.94
C LYS A 156 18.42 18.12 -10.36
N GLU A 157 19.32 18.73 -9.59
CA GLU A 157 19.48 20.18 -9.44
C GLU A 157 20.72 20.44 -8.59
N VAL A 158 21.89 20.43 -9.24
CA VAL A 158 22.93 21.47 -9.14
C VAL A 158 23.62 21.54 -10.50
#